data_AF-A0A955Q7P6-F1
#
_entry.id   AF-A0A955Q7P6-F1
#
_cell.length_a   1.000
_cell.length_b   1.000
_cell.length_c   1.000
_cell.angle_alpha   90.00
_cell.angle_beta   90.00
_cell.angle_gamma   90.00
#
_symmetry.space_group_name_H-M   'P 1'
#
loop_
_entity.id
_entity.type
_entity.pdbx_description
1 polymer ?
#
loop_
_entity_poly.entity_id
_entity_poly.type
_entity_poly.pdbx_seq_one_letter_code
_entity_poly.pdbx_strand_id
1 'polypeptide(L)'
;EKGKSNWKSNPAVINIKEWVEIQLPAQGKPGHKDDEKGQIISYDATVLDWAWDGNKAMSEKESTIENPKYHSPTPGKRRPILFEPRTGKVSWPHLTPHFGKRVMFPPNHNPAPWLEMIHQDENGLRTSEPAKPGENGRWSLCPENAGRKYYNIHFINTPIEMAGAQGKEAPVIYPYGLIYVCHEEEDEVRKNNDKKLSLVFRAN
;
A
#
# COMPACT_ATOMS: atom_id res chain seq x y z
N GLU A 1 24.13 -13.49 8.65
CA GLU A 1 24.01 -14.85 8.09
C GLU A 1 24.08 -14.76 6.57
N LYS A 2 24.95 -15.58 5.95
CA LYS A 2 25.20 -15.56 4.51
C LYS A 2 24.29 -16.61 3.85
N GLY A 3 23.43 -16.18 2.92
CA GLY A 3 22.54 -17.06 2.16
C GLY A 3 21.31 -16.31 1.65
N LYS A 4 20.89 -16.60 0.42
CA LYS A 4 19.60 -16.15 -0.13
C LYS A 4 18.47 -16.96 0.52
N SER A 5 17.30 -16.37 0.68
CA SER A 5 16.14 -17.14 1.14
C SER A 5 15.74 -18.21 0.13
N ASN A 6 15.28 -19.35 0.65
CA ASN A 6 14.63 -20.39 -0.11
C ASN A 6 13.16 -20.49 0.34
N TRP A 7 12.29 -19.77 -0.38
CA TRP A 7 10.85 -19.76 -0.14
C TRP A 7 10.15 -21.06 -0.61
N LYS A 8 10.82 -21.87 -1.42
CA LYS A 8 10.27 -23.12 -1.99
C LYS A 8 10.62 -24.37 -1.18
N SER A 9 11.49 -24.27 -0.17
CA SER A 9 11.78 -25.40 0.73
C SER A 9 10.65 -25.62 1.73
N ASN A 10 10.57 -26.83 2.29
CA ASN A 10 9.62 -27.17 3.35
C ASN A 10 10.39 -27.73 4.58
N PRO A 11 10.54 -26.97 5.68
CA PRO A 11 10.07 -25.59 5.88
C PRO A 11 10.85 -24.57 5.03
N ALA A 12 10.25 -23.41 4.78
CA ALA A 12 10.92 -22.30 4.09
C ALA A 12 12.10 -21.80 4.93
N VAL A 13 13.25 -21.55 4.28
CA VAL A 13 14.46 -21.05 4.95
C VAL A 13 14.67 -19.60 4.53
N ILE A 14 14.37 -18.65 5.42
CA ILE A 14 14.35 -17.23 5.07
C ILE A 14 15.48 -16.46 5.76
N ASN A 15 16.16 -15.62 4.99
CA ASN A 15 17.12 -14.66 5.53
C ASN A 15 16.38 -13.54 6.27
N ILE A 16 16.80 -13.24 7.50
CA ILE A 16 16.15 -12.23 8.34
C ILE A 16 16.07 -10.85 7.66
N LYS A 17 17.07 -10.46 6.87
CA LYS A 17 17.06 -9.16 6.17
C LYS A 17 16.02 -9.15 5.06
N GLU A 18 15.93 -10.22 4.29
CA GLU A 18 14.91 -10.35 3.25
C GLU A 18 13.51 -10.40 3.86
N TRP A 19 13.32 -11.10 5.00
CA TRP A 19 12.06 -11.16 5.74
C TRP A 19 11.60 -9.79 6.25
N VAL A 20 12.53 -8.94 6.67
CA VAL A 20 12.22 -7.57 7.11
C VAL A 20 11.92 -6.67 5.92
N GLU A 21 12.71 -6.75 4.86
CA GLU A 21 12.58 -5.86 3.70
C GLU A 21 11.31 -6.12 2.88
N ILE A 22 10.73 -7.32 2.91
CA ILE A 22 9.41 -7.56 2.28
C ILE A 22 8.28 -6.85 3.02
N GLN A 23 8.51 -6.48 4.29
CA GLN A 23 7.50 -5.89 5.17
C GLN A 23 7.66 -4.38 5.36
N LEU A 24 8.76 -3.77 4.91
CA LEU A 24 9.00 -2.33 5.05
C LEU A 24 9.05 -1.65 3.68
N PRO A 25 8.73 -0.34 3.57
CA PRO A 25 8.94 0.38 2.33
C PRO A 25 10.41 0.31 1.92
N ALA A 26 10.67 0.66 0.66
CA ALA A 26 12.03 0.80 0.19
C ALA A 26 12.82 1.72 1.12
N GLN A 27 14.02 1.28 1.51
CA GLN A 27 14.92 2.07 2.32
C GLN A 27 15.38 3.29 1.52
N GLY A 28 15.16 4.49 2.05
CA GLY A 28 15.58 5.71 1.38
C GLY A 28 15.10 6.97 2.07
N LYS A 29 15.79 8.09 1.82
CA LYS A 29 15.39 9.40 2.32
C LYS A 29 14.33 10.00 1.40
N PRO A 30 13.14 10.38 1.91
CA PRO A 30 12.10 11.02 1.12
C PRO A 30 12.63 12.22 0.31
N GLY A 31 12.42 12.21 -1.01
CA GLY A 31 12.90 13.24 -1.91
C GLY A 31 14.42 13.40 -1.97
N HIS A 32 15.17 12.38 -1.53
CA HIS A 32 16.62 12.37 -1.44
C HIS A 32 17.20 13.54 -0.60
N LYS A 33 16.47 13.96 0.44
CA LYS A 33 16.90 15.05 1.34
C LYS A 33 17.47 14.53 2.66
N ASP A 34 18.55 15.15 3.11
CA ASP A 34 19.23 14.77 4.35
C ASP A 34 18.60 15.36 5.60
N ASP A 35 17.93 16.51 5.47
CA ASP A 35 17.29 17.24 6.56
C ASP A 35 15.80 16.90 6.67
N GLU A 36 15.28 16.95 7.91
CA GLU A 36 13.89 16.62 8.23
C GLU A 36 12.89 17.50 7.45
N LYS A 37 13.17 18.80 7.35
CA LYS A 37 12.30 19.75 6.63
C LYS A 37 12.23 19.44 5.14
N GLY A 38 13.36 19.16 4.51
CA GLY A 38 13.44 18.75 3.11
C GLY A 38 12.67 17.45 2.83
N GLN A 39 12.75 16.48 3.74
CA GLN A 39 11.99 15.23 3.63
C GLN A 39 10.47 15.45 3.80
N ILE A 40 10.04 16.39 4.64
CA ILE A 40 8.61 16.71 4.80
C ILE A 40 8.07 17.38 3.53
N ILE A 41 8.79 18.37 2.99
CA ILE A 41 8.34 19.18 1.85
C ILE A 41 8.41 18.39 0.52
N SER A 42 9.18 17.31 0.45
CA SER A 42 9.24 16.50 -0.77
C SER A 42 7.95 15.72 -1.06
N TYR A 43 7.09 15.52 -0.04
CA TYR A 43 5.85 14.76 -0.15
C TYR A 43 6.04 13.34 -0.75
N ASP A 44 7.24 12.79 -0.59
CA ASP A 44 7.59 11.46 -1.07
C ASP A 44 7.21 10.40 -0.01
N ALA A 45 6.29 9.53 -0.39
CA ALA A 45 5.78 8.43 0.43
C ALA A 45 6.28 7.06 -0.05
N THR A 46 7.15 7.02 -1.06
CA THR A 46 7.59 5.77 -1.70
C THR A 46 8.73 5.08 -0.94
N VAL A 47 9.46 5.84 -0.13
CA VAL A 47 10.58 5.37 0.68
C VAL A 47 10.41 5.76 2.14
N LEU A 48 11.05 4.99 3.03
CA LEU A 48 11.21 5.35 4.44
C LEU A 48 12.71 5.36 4.77
N ASP A 49 13.15 6.39 5.51
CA ASP A 49 14.54 6.49 5.96
C ASP A 49 14.78 5.54 7.13
N TRP A 50 14.51 4.24 7.01
CA TRP A 50 14.88 3.24 8.01
C TRP A 50 16.30 2.71 7.73
N ALA A 51 16.98 2.15 8.73
CA ALA A 51 18.39 1.74 8.61
C ALA A 51 18.64 0.38 9.27
N TRP A 52 19.71 -0.30 8.84
CA TRP A 52 20.21 -1.48 9.53
C TRP A 52 21.25 -1.08 10.59
N ASP A 53 21.11 -1.59 11.80
CA ASP A 53 22.14 -1.63 12.84
C ASP A 53 22.49 -3.10 13.11
N GLY A 54 23.50 -3.61 12.40
CA GLY A 54 23.82 -5.03 12.34
C GLY A 54 22.66 -5.86 11.78
N ASN A 55 21.99 -6.59 12.68
CA ASN A 55 20.79 -7.41 12.38
C ASN A 55 19.48 -6.75 12.88
N LYS A 56 19.52 -5.52 13.39
CA LYS A 56 18.34 -4.78 13.83
C LYS A 56 17.91 -3.81 12.74
N ALA A 57 16.64 -3.85 12.38
CA ALA A 57 16.04 -2.77 11.59
C ALA A 57 15.68 -1.62 12.54
N MET A 58 16.08 -0.41 12.16
CA MET A 58 15.93 0.80 12.93
C MET A 58 15.03 1.75 12.16
N SER A 59 14.07 2.38 12.84
CA SER A 59 13.14 3.36 12.28
C SER A 59 13.86 4.53 11.62
N GLU A 60 13.10 5.42 11.00
CA GLU A 60 13.57 6.77 10.75
C GLU A 60 13.97 7.48 12.04
N LYS A 61 14.78 8.54 11.87
CA LYS A 61 15.13 9.39 12.99
C LYS A 61 13.86 10.05 13.50
N GLU A 62 13.67 10.00 14.81
CA GLU A 62 12.59 10.71 15.46
C GLU A 62 12.62 12.20 15.14
N SER A 63 11.43 12.77 14.96
CA SER A 63 11.25 14.19 14.72
C SER A 63 11.98 15.05 15.76
N THR A 64 12.69 16.06 15.25
CA THR A 64 13.33 17.10 16.07
C THR A 64 12.48 18.36 16.18
N ILE A 65 11.34 18.39 15.46
CA ILE A 65 10.41 19.51 15.45
C ILE A 65 9.61 19.51 16.76
N GLU A 66 9.63 20.63 17.47
CA GLU A 66 8.76 20.83 18.63
C GLU A 66 7.29 20.82 18.20
N ASN A 67 6.48 19.98 18.84
CA ASN A 67 5.07 19.85 18.53
C ASN A 67 4.23 19.84 19.82
N PRO A 68 3.18 20.69 19.90
CA PRO A 68 2.34 20.79 21.11
C PRO A 68 1.68 19.47 21.56
N LYS A 69 1.44 18.53 20.63
CA LYS A 69 0.72 17.27 20.87
C LYS A 69 1.64 16.05 21.06
N TYR A 70 2.86 16.09 20.54
CA TYR A 70 3.78 14.97 20.65
C TYR A 70 5.23 15.46 20.73
N HIS A 71 5.91 15.10 21.82
CA HIS A 71 7.34 15.33 21.97
C HIS A 71 8.05 13.98 21.92
N SER A 72 8.97 13.81 20.96
CA SER A 72 9.75 12.58 20.94
C SER A 72 10.63 12.49 22.18
N PRO A 73 10.66 11.35 22.90
CA PRO A 73 11.57 11.16 24.03
C PRO A 73 13.03 11.01 23.56
N THR A 74 13.25 10.77 22.26
CA THR A 74 14.58 10.55 21.69
C THR A 74 14.76 11.29 20.35
N PRO A 75 14.67 12.64 20.31
CA PRO A 75 14.75 13.40 19.07
C PRO A 75 16.03 13.12 18.28
N GLY A 76 15.91 12.99 16.97
CA GLY A 76 17.03 12.74 16.05
C GLY A 76 17.64 11.33 16.14
N LYS A 77 17.19 10.49 17.08
CA LYS A 77 17.63 9.10 17.23
C LYS A 77 16.69 8.14 16.51
N ARG A 78 17.20 7.00 16.09
CA ARG A 78 16.41 5.90 15.53
C ARG A 78 16.00 4.94 16.64
N ARG A 79 14.87 4.26 16.48
CA ARG A 79 14.39 3.25 17.42
C ARG A 79 14.29 1.89 16.74
N PRO A 80 14.50 0.78 17.45
CA PRO A 80 14.32 -0.54 16.85
C PRO A 80 12.88 -0.72 16.33
N ILE A 81 12.75 -1.20 15.11
CA ILE A 81 11.48 -1.68 14.57
C ILE A 81 11.21 -3.04 15.22
N LEU A 82 10.03 -3.19 15.80
CA LEU A 82 9.61 -4.40 16.48
C LEU A 82 8.82 -5.31 15.56
N PHE A 83 8.91 -6.62 15.83
CA PHE A 83 8.22 -7.67 15.11
C PHE A 83 7.53 -8.58 16.12
N GLU A 84 6.34 -9.05 15.79
CA GLU A 84 5.62 -10.01 16.64
C GLU A 84 6.33 -11.37 16.58
N PRO A 85 6.87 -11.88 17.70
CA PRO A 85 7.69 -13.10 17.70
C PRO A 85 6.97 -14.34 17.18
N ARG A 86 5.64 -14.42 17.26
CA ARG A 86 4.88 -15.59 16.79
C ARG A 86 4.62 -15.60 15.29
N THR A 87 4.49 -14.42 14.67
CA THR A 87 4.10 -14.29 13.27
C THR A 87 5.23 -13.78 12.40
N GLY A 88 6.26 -13.19 13.01
CA GLY A 88 7.31 -12.46 12.31
C GLY A 88 6.81 -11.19 11.61
N LYS A 89 5.54 -10.78 11.82
CA LYS A 89 4.96 -9.59 11.20
C LYS A 89 5.44 -8.32 11.91
N VAL A 90 5.65 -7.22 11.19
CA VAL A 90 6.01 -5.93 11.79
C VAL A 90 4.95 -5.52 12.81
N SER A 91 5.37 -5.03 13.97
CA SER A 91 4.45 -4.55 15.00
C SER A 91 3.88 -3.19 14.59
N TRP A 92 2.56 -3.05 14.58
CA TRP A 92 1.89 -1.76 14.30
C TRP A 92 1.43 -1.08 15.60
N PRO A 93 1.63 0.23 15.77
CA PRO A 93 2.38 1.15 14.90
C PRO A 93 3.90 1.01 15.07
N HIS A 94 4.67 1.05 13.96
CA HIS A 94 6.15 0.96 13.99
C HIS A 94 6.85 2.32 13.89
N LEU A 95 6.10 3.41 13.71
CA LEU A 95 6.59 4.79 13.69
C LEU A 95 5.84 5.63 14.72
N THR A 96 6.48 6.69 15.21
CA THR A 96 5.79 7.74 15.97
C THR A 96 5.23 8.82 15.07
N PRO A 97 4.34 9.68 15.62
CA PRO A 97 3.81 10.82 14.89
C PRO A 97 4.92 11.73 14.36
N HIS A 98 5.03 11.83 13.04
CA HIS A 98 5.83 12.84 12.33
C HIS A 98 4.87 13.81 11.65
N PHE A 99 4.77 15.03 12.17
CA PHE A 99 3.80 16.00 11.66
C PHE A 99 4.23 16.55 10.30
N GLY A 100 3.28 16.63 9.37
CA GLY A 100 3.50 17.13 8.01
C GLY A 100 4.13 16.10 7.06
N LYS A 101 4.71 15.01 7.58
CA LYS A 101 5.21 13.92 6.74
C LYS A 101 4.04 13.07 6.22
N ARG A 102 4.09 12.68 4.95
CA ARG A 102 3.10 11.75 4.40
C ARG A 102 3.25 10.37 5.03
N VAL A 103 2.12 9.71 5.25
CA VAL A 103 2.11 8.28 5.56
C VAL A 103 2.73 7.55 4.36
N MET A 104 3.73 6.73 4.62
CA MET A 104 4.39 5.93 3.59
C MET A 104 3.40 4.95 2.96
N PHE A 105 3.62 4.66 1.68
CA PHE A 105 2.96 3.53 1.04
C PHE A 105 3.47 2.22 1.66
N PRO A 106 2.62 1.19 1.70
CA PRO A 106 3.09 -0.15 2.02
C PRO A 106 4.14 -0.63 1.02
N PRO A 107 4.91 -1.67 1.37
CA PRO A 107 5.78 -2.35 0.40
C PRO A 107 4.99 -2.67 -0.88
N ASN A 108 5.55 -2.34 -2.03
CA ASN A 108 4.95 -2.53 -3.36
C ASN A 108 3.57 -1.88 -3.59
N HIS A 109 3.17 -0.88 -2.78
CA HIS A 109 1.88 -0.17 -2.96
C HIS A 109 0.63 -1.08 -2.89
N ASN A 110 0.71 -2.19 -2.14
CA ASN A 110 -0.39 -3.14 -1.95
C ASN A 110 -1.65 -2.47 -1.32
N PRO A 111 -2.88 -2.78 -1.78
CA PRO A 111 -4.12 -2.22 -1.24
C PRO A 111 -4.48 -2.62 0.22
N ALA A 112 -3.87 -3.66 0.78
CA ALA A 112 -4.03 -4.11 2.17
C ALA A 112 -2.76 -3.82 3.02
N PRO A 113 -2.39 -2.53 3.17
CA PRO A 113 -1.14 -2.11 3.79
C PRO A 113 -1.01 -2.65 5.21
N TRP A 114 0.14 -3.24 5.54
CA TRP A 114 0.53 -3.65 6.91
C TRP A 114 -0.22 -4.83 7.52
N LEU A 115 -1.34 -5.27 6.94
CA LEU A 115 -2.13 -6.40 7.42
C LEU A 115 -1.71 -7.73 6.76
N GLU A 116 -1.37 -7.68 5.46
CA GLU A 116 -0.94 -8.84 4.66
C GLU A 116 0.25 -8.52 3.75
N MET A 117 1.41 -8.28 4.36
CA MET A 117 2.61 -7.84 3.65
C MET A 117 3.49 -8.97 3.12
N ILE A 118 3.24 -10.20 3.56
CA ILE A 118 4.04 -11.36 3.18
C ILE A 118 3.31 -12.01 1.99
N HIS A 119 3.73 -11.63 0.78
CA HIS A 119 3.26 -12.21 -0.47
C HIS A 119 4.39 -12.17 -1.50
N GLN A 120 4.58 -13.27 -2.20
CA GLN A 120 5.46 -13.37 -3.36
C GLN A 120 4.71 -14.00 -4.53
N ASP A 121 5.12 -13.64 -5.74
CA ASP A 121 4.65 -14.31 -6.93
C ASP A 121 5.23 -15.75 -7.04
N GLU A 122 4.83 -16.48 -8.06
CA GLU A 122 5.27 -17.87 -8.31
C GLU A 122 6.79 -18.01 -8.54
N ASN A 123 7.44 -16.89 -8.90
CA ASN A 123 8.87 -16.79 -9.11
C ASN A 123 9.64 -16.45 -7.82
N GLY A 124 8.93 -16.20 -6.71
CA GLY A 124 9.52 -15.76 -5.44
C GLY A 124 9.90 -14.28 -5.44
N LEU A 125 9.31 -13.49 -6.35
CA LEU A 125 9.52 -12.06 -6.42
C LEU A 125 8.44 -11.32 -5.62
N ARG A 126 8.81 -10.13 -5.14
CA ARG A 126 7.89 -9.20 -4.49
C ARG A 126 6.81 -8.75 -5.48
N THR A 127 5.57 -8.69 -5.02
CA THR A 127 4.41 -8.33 -5.83
C THR A 127 3.56 -7.25 -5.14
N SER A 128 2.86 -6.46 -5.94
CA SER A 128 1.89 -5.44 -5.50
C SER A 128 0.51 -6.02 -5.21
N GLU A 129 0.27 -7.27 -5.60
CA GLU A 129 -0.99 -7.95 -5.36
C GLU A 129 -1.21 -8.20 -3.85
N PRO A 130 -2.47 -8.26 -3.38
CA PRO A 130 -2.76 -8.70 -2.03
C PRO A 130 -2.45 -10.19 -1.86
N ALA A 131 -2.10 -10.60 -0.65
CA ALA A 131 -1.90 -12.01 -0.33
C ALA A 131 -3.18 -12.83 -0.63
N LYS A 132 -3.00 -14.05 -1.15
CA LYS A 132 -4.08 -15.00 -1.38
C LYS A 132 -4.71 -15.40 -0.03
N PRO A 133 -6.03 -15.68 0.00
CA PRO A 133 -6.66 -16.35 1.13
C PRO A 133 -5.84 -17.55 1.64
N GLY A 134 -5.51 -17.54 2.93
CA GLY A 134 -4.72 -18.59 3.60
C GLY A 134 -3.20 -18.52 3.40
N GLU A 135 -2.68 -17.57 2.61
CA GLU A 135 -1.27 -17.56 2.22
C GLU A 135 -0.30 -17.42 3.41
N ASN A 136 -0.68 -16.68 4.44
CA ASN A 136 0.08 -16.52 5.68
C ASN A 136 -0.39 -17.48 6.80
N GLY A 137 -1.00 -18.60 6.39
CA GLY A 137 -1.53 -19.64 7.28
C GLY A 137 -2.62 -19.10 8.22
N ARG A 138 -2.57 -19.52 9.49
CA ARG A 138 -3.53 -19.09 10.54
C ARG A 138 -3.55 -17.57 10.78
N TRP A 139 -2.52 -16.85 10.34
CA TRP A 139 -2.38 -15.41 10.52
C TRP A 139 -2.71 -14.61 9.26
N SER A 140 -3.30 -15.26 8.26
CA SER A 140 -3.84 -14.58 7.09
C SER A 140 -5.03 -13.72 7.49
N LEU A 141 -5.10 -12.50 6.98
CA LEU A 141 -6.26 -11.61 7.09
C LEU A 141 -7.47 -12.24 6.42
N CYS A 142 -7.26 -12.88 5.27
CA CYS A 142 -8.28 -13.63 4.57
C CYS A 142 -8.08 -15.14 4.82
N PRO A 143 -9.01 -15.83 5.52
CA PRO A 143 -8.88 -17.26 5.81
C PRO A 143 -8.79 -18.10 4.53
N GLU A 144 -8.13 -19.25 4.57
CA GLU A 144 -7.95 -20.16 3.41
C GLU A 144 -9.28 -20.54 2.74
N ASN A 145 -10.34 -20.72 3.55
CA ASN A 145 -11.67 -21.11 3.08
C ASN A 145 -12.55 -19.91 2.66
N ALA A 146 -12.00 -18.70 2.58
CA ALA A 146 -12.77 -17.54 2.14
C ALA A 146 -13.12 -17.66 0.65
N GLY A 147 -14.40 -17.49 0.33
CA GLY A 147 -14.87 -17.47 -1.06
C GLY A 147 -14.24 -16.32 -1.84
N ARG A 148 -13.89 -16.57 -3.10
CA ARG A 148 -13.42 -15.53 -4.02
C ARG A 148 -14.50 -15.27 -5.07
N LYS A 149 -14.74 -13.99 -5.34
CA LYS A 149 -15.57 -13.55 -6.47
C LYS A 149 -14.68 -12.78 -7.43
N TYR A 150 -14.62 -13.24 -8.67
CA TYR A 150 -13.93 -12.54 -9.74
C TYR A 150 -14.96 -11.67 -10.47
N TYR A 151 -14.55 -10.43 -10.75
CA TYR A 151 -15.34 -9.51 -11.55
C TYR A 151 -14.61 -9.29 -12.86
N ASN A 152 -15.30 -9.53 -13.98
CA ASN A 152 -14.76 -9.18 -15.28
C ASN A 152 -15.00 -7.68 -15.51
N ILE A 153 -13.93 -6.89 -15.56
CA ILE A 153 -14.00 -5.44 -15.73
C ILE A 153 -13.68 -5.11 -17.18
N HIS A 154 -14.58 -4.42 -17.84
CA HIS A 154 -14.38 -3.90 -19.18
C HIS A 154 -14.03 -2.42 -19.14
N PHE A 155 -13.16 -2.01 -20.05
CA PHE A 155 -12.83 -0.61 -20.30
C PHE A 155 -13.59 -0.15 -21.53
N ILE A 156 -14.54 0.77 -21.34
CA ILE A 156 -15.41 1.23 -22.42
C ILE A 156 -15.18 2.70 -22.72
N ASN A 157 -15.23 3.02 -24.01
CA ASN A 157 -15.35 4.39 -24.50
C ASN A 157 -16.82 4.68 -24.81
N THR A 158 -17.42 5.66 -24.14
CA THR A 158 -18.81 6.07 -24.35
C THR A 158 -18.96 7.57 -24.05
N PRO A 159 -19.85 8.30 -24.75
CA PRO A 159 -20.14 9.69 -24.39
C PRO A 159 -20.70 9.79 -22.97
N ILE A 160 -20.16 10.70 -22.15
CA ILE A 160 -20.60 10.95 -20.77
C ILE A 160 -21.14 12.36 -20.67
N GLU A 161 -22.30 12.49 -20.05
CA GLU A 161 -22.89 13.78 -19.70
C GLU A 161 -22.26 14.28 -18.40
N MET A 162 -21.48 15.35 -18.49
CA MET A 162 -20.78 15.95 -17.34
C MET A 162 -21.72 16.87 -16.54
N ALA A 163 -22.61 17.55 -17.25
CA ALA A 163 -23.64 18.42 -16.69
C ALA A 163 -24.88 18.39 -17.59
N GLY A 164 -26.05 18.24 -16.98
CA GLY A 164 -27.32 18.33 -17.70
C GLY A 164 -27.65 19.75 -18.16
N ALA A 165 -28.66 19.86 -19.02
CA ALA A 165 -29.11 21.15 -19.53
C ALA A 165 -29.59 22.06 -18.38
N GLN A 166 -29.13 23.31 -18.36
CA GLN A 166 -29.55 24.31 -17.37
C GLN A 166 -30.17 25.52 -18.07
N GLY A 167 -31.49 25.68 -17.95
CA GLY A 167 -32.22 26.77 -18.58
C GLY A 167 -32.11 26.75 -20.11
N LYS A 168 -31.31 27.66 -20.68
CA LYS A 168 -31.05 27.75 -22.13
C LYS A 168 -29.73 27.09 -22.55
N GLU A 169 -28.89 26.70 -21.59
CA GLU A 169 -27.60 26.08 -21.87
C GLU A 169 -27.80 24.59 -22.16
N ALA A 170 -27.22 24.14 -23.27
CA ALA A 170 -27.21 22.75 -23.69
C ALA A 170 -26.40 21.88 -22.71
N PRO A 171 -26.68 20.57 -22.59
CA PRO A 171 -25.91 19.68 -21.73
C PRO A 171 -24.45 19.61 -22.20
N VAL A 172 -23.53 19.51 -21.24
CA VAL A 172 -22.10 19.37 -21.51
C VAL A 172 -21.79 17.89 -21.68
N ILE A 173 -21.54 17.47 -22.91
CA ILE A 173 -21.24 16.07 -23.25
C ILE A 173 -19.75 15.94 -23.55
N TYR A 174 -19.09 15.03 -22.85
CA TYR A 174 -17.74 14.58 -23.18
C TYR A 174 -17.82 13.37 -24.12
N PRO A 175 -17.41 13.49 -25.39
CA PRO A 175 -17.65 12.46 -26.40
C PRO A 175 -16.80 11.18 -26.23
N TYR A 176 -15.68 11.26 -25.50
CA TYR A 176 -14.70 10.19 -25.37
C TYR A 176 -14.52 9.71 -23.92
N GLY A 177 -15.61 9.56 -23.19
CA GLY A 177 -15.59 9.15 -21.79
C GLY A 177 -15.05 7.74 -21.62
N LEU A 178 -13.94 7.63 -20.89
CA LEU A 178 -13.30 6.36 -20.55
C LEU A 178 -13.71 5.95 -19.15
N ILE A 179 -14.48 4.86 -19.04
CA ILE A 179 -14.93 4.32 -17.76
C ILE A 179 -14.70 2.81 -17.68
N TYR A 180 -14.39 2.36 -16.47
CA TYR A 180 -14.38 0.95 -16.11
C TYR A 180 -15.79 0.53 -15.72
N VAL A 181 -16.24 -0.64 -16.16
CA VAL A 181 -17.56 -1.19 -15.85
C VAL A 181 -17.47 -2.69 -15.60
N CYS A 182 -18.35 -3.22 -14.75
CA CYS A 182 -18.55 -4.67 -14.68
C CYS A 182 -19.13 -5.14 -16.03
N HIS A 183 -18.60 -6.22 -16.60
CA HIS A 183 -19.06 -6.73 -17.89
C HIS A 183 -20.57 -6.98 -17.93
N GLU A 184 -21.14 -7.50 -16.84
CA GLU A 184 -22.57 -7.77 -16.67
C GLU A 184 -23.45 -6.50 -16.79
N GLU A 185 -22.88 -5.32 -16.51
CA GLU A 185 -23.58 -4.03 -16.50
C GLU A 185 -23.28 -3.18 -17.74
N GLU A 186 -22.36 -3.61 -18.61
CA GLU A 186 -21.86 -2.80 -19.72
C GLU A 186 -22.98 -2.30 -20.64
N ASP A 187 -23.88 -3.19 -21.05
CA ASP A 187 -25.00 -2.86 -21.94
C ASP A 187 -25.93 -1.82 -21.33
N GLU A 188 -26.10 -1.86 -20.01
CA GLU A 188 -26.95 -0.92 -19.29
C GLU A 188 -26.26 0.43 -19.13
N VAL A 189 -24.97 0.45 -18.80
CA VAL A 189 -24.16 1.68 -18.69
C VAL A 189 -24.08 2.40 -20.03
N ARG A 190 -23.99 1.68 -21.15
CA ARG A 190 -23.99 2.28 -22.49
C ARG A 190 -25.31 2.99 -22.81
N LYS A 191 -26.44 2.49 -22.29
CA LYS A 191 -27.80 2.99 -22.57
C LYS A 191 -28.24 4.09 -21.60
N ASN A 192 -27.78 4.05 -20.35
CA ASN A 192 -28.23 4.94 -19.29
C ASN A 192 -27.10 5.90 -18.84
N ASN A 193 -27.26 7.20 -19.10
CA ASN A 193 -26.29 8.22 -18.69
C ASN A 193 -26.09 8.27 -17.17
N ASP A 194 -27.12 7.99 -16.37
CA ASP A 194 -27.03 8.00 -14.90
C ASP A 194 -26.14 6.88 -14.35
N LYS A 195 -25.88 5.84 -15.16
CA LYS A 195 -25.01 4.72 -14.80
C LYS A 195 -23.57 4.89 -15.29
N LYS A 196 -23.25 5.97 -16.02
CA LYS A 196 -21.89 6.28 -16.50
C LYS A 196 -21.03 6.94 -15.41
N LEU A 197 -20.99 6.28 -14.26
CA LEU A 197 -20.23 6.70 -13.09
C LEU A 197 -18.92 5.91 -13.01
N SER A 198 -17.91 6.45 -12.31
CA SER A 198 -16.69 5.70 -12.03
C SER A 198 -17.02 4.43 -11.24
N LEU A 199 -16.50 3.29 -11.68
CA LEU A 199 -16.63 2.04 -10.94
C LEU A 199 -16.03 2.18 -9.54
N VAL A 200 -16.87 2.01 -8.53
CA VAL A 200 -16.44 1.99 -7.12
C VAL A 200 -16.51 0.55 -6.64
N PHE A 201 -15.35 -0.06 -6.43
CA PHE A 201 -15.24 -1.33 -5.72
C PHE A 201 -15.04 -1.06 -4.23
N ARG A 202 -15.95 -1.58 -3.38
CA ARG A 202 -15.76 -1.59 -1.94
C ARG A 202 -15.34 -2.99 -1.52
N ALA A 203 -14.05 -3.14 -1.24
CA ALA A 203 -13.54 -4.29 -0.50
C ALA A 203 -13.81 -4.04 0.99
N ASN A 204 -14.48 -4.97 1.67
CA ASN A 204 -14.60 -5.03 3.13
C ASN A 204 -13.68 -6.13 3.66
#